data_AF-A0A563W4V3-F1
#
_entry.id   AF-A0A563W4V3-F1
#
_cell.length_a   1.000
_cell.length_b   1.000
_cell.length_c   1.000
_cell.angle_alpha   90.00
_cell.angle_beta   90.00
_cell.angle_gamma   90.00
#
_symmetry.space_group_name_H-M   'P 1'
#
loop_
_entity.id
_entity.type
_entity.pdbx_description
1 polymer ?
#
loop_
_entity_poly.entity_id
_entity_poly.type
_entity_poly.pdbx_seq_one_letter_code
_entity_poly.pdbx_strand_id
1 'polypeptide(L)'
;MAKASAKSKNKPTNNNATHPTESDDASENKEATDATPVAVEVVTDDEKEEEKAQKDNSEENSSPLTEEEKELLGVLEKQLHNGMLAVAQALKEIKEKKLYREDYTSFEAYCIEQMNRSERYINYLIDFATTREKFQLEHNVPLYLLPTSEAQIRPLKRFKDEKKQKEVWLEACEEAGDNVPSREIVQKVIQARKNNEQKPKEVEKLKKNTCIRVLRTNIEEFKDRVGYWGFVDAGARSGIYNIRFPDKKITGIPREALQKVELDSDEIAVMNKLFNQLQKVYKSPYNEEPVVKELLRYFGKRKEASFTELEKKMLTLIQTMTKA
;
A
#
# COMPACT_ATOMS: atom_id res chain seq x y z
N MET A 1 36.99 60.77 -0.40
CA MET A 1 36.04 61.29 0.62
C MET A 1 35.23 60.10 1.11
N ALA A 2 35.64 59.49 2.24
CA ALA A 2 35.05 59.65 3.59
C ALA A 2 33.82 58.75 3.78
N LYS A 3 33.93 57.63 4.53
CA LYS A 3 33.52 57.42 5.95
C LYS A 3 31.97 57.38 6.09
N ALA A 4 31.27 56.53 6.84
CA ALA A 4 31.47 55.76 8.07
C ALA A 4 30.28 54.74 8.18
N SER A 5 30.40 53.52 8.71
CA SER A 5 30.49 53.09 10.13
C SER A 5 29.20 53.19 10.95
N ALA A 6 28.67 52.03 11.38
CA ALA A 6 28.00 51.70 12.68
C ALA A 6 27.49 50.24 12.55
N LYS A 7 27.83 49.19 13.30
CA LYS A 7 28.38 48.88 14.65
C LYS A 7 27.49 49.24 15.85
N SER A 8 26.83 48.21 16.37
CA SER A 8 26.30 48.04 17.74
C SER A 8 26.24 46.50 17.94
N LYS A 9 27.01 45.75 18.76
CA LYS A 9 27.44 45.80 20.18
C LYS A 9 26.27 45.99 21.15
N ASN A 10 25.76 44.94 21.80
CA ASN A 10 26.22 44.34 23.09
C ASN A 10 25.08 43.42 23.55
N LYS A 11 25.15 42.43 24.45
CA LYS A 11 26.14 41.68 25.25
C LYS A 11 25.33 40.48 25.83
N PRO A 12 25.97 39.47 26.45
CA PRO A 12 25.39 38.20 26.86
C PRO A 12 24.82 38.26 28.29
N THR A 13 23.94 37.31 28.61
CA THR A 13 23.61 36.92 29.99
C THR A 13 24.00 35.47 30.22
N ASN A 14 24.88 35.31 31.19
CA ASN A 14 25.34 34.06 31.78
C ASN A 14 24.53 33.79 33.07
N ASN A 15 24.70 32.58 33.61
CA ASN A 15 24.36 32.07 34.94
C ASN A 15 22.99 31.39 35.08
N ASN A 16 22.79 30.33 35.85
CA ASN A 16 23.60 29.34 36.58
C ASN A 16 22.54 28.46 37.31
N ALA A 17 22.98 27.35 37.94
CA ALA A 17 22.33 26.70 39.11
C ALA A 17 21.06 25.86 38.84
N THR A 18 20.81 24.65 39.38
CA THR A 18 21.49 23.69 40.27
C THR A 18 20.67 22.38 40.26
N HIS A 19 21.32 21.26 40.57
CA HIS A 19 20.75 19.95 40.95
C HIS A 19 19.74 20.02 42.10
N PRO A 20 18.90 18.98 42.25
CA PRO A 20 19.05 18.02 43.37
C PRO A 20 18.85 16.57 42.88
N THR A 21 19.82 15.65 43.00
CA THR A 21 20.01 14.68 44.11
C THR A 21 18.91 14.60 45.16
N GLU A 22 18.14 13.51 45.12
CA GLU A 22 17.64 12.81 46.30
C GLU A 22 17.78 11.31 46.05
N SER A 23 18.77 10.74 46.75
CA SER A 23 18.87 9.34 47.10
C SER A 23 18.10 9.14 48.40
N ASP A 24 17.24 8.12 48.45
CA ASP A 24 16.95 7.47 49.72
C ASP A 24 17.14 5.98 49.58
N ASP A 25 17.73 5.48 50.65
CA ASP A 25 18.48 4.26 50.84
C ASP A 25 17.59 3.22 51.53
N ALA A 26 18.17 2.02 51.65
CA ALA A 26 17.87 1.00 52.64
C ALA A 26 16.60 0.15 52.43
N SER A 27 16.59 -1.17 52.59
CA SER A 27 17.58 -2.25 52.73
C SER A 27 16.78 -3.49 53.17
N GLU A 28 17.44 -4.65 53.13
CA GLU A 28 17.11 -5.87 53.90
C GLU A 28 16.02 -6.80 53.35
N ASN A 29 16.15 -8.13 53.39
CA ASN A 29 17.26 -9.08 53.58
C ASN A 29 16.64 -10.49 53.42
N LYS A 30 17.43 -11.47 52.96
CA LYS A 30 17.35 -12.92 53.28
C LYS A 30 16.09 -13.67 52.77
N GLU A 31 16.06 -14.97 52.48
CA GLU A 31 16.93 -16.11 52.76
C GLU A 31 16.58 -17.24 51.78
N ALA A 32 17.52 -18.16 51.57
CA ALA A 32 17.37 -19.37 50.77
C ALA A 32 16.71 -20.52 51.57
N THR A 33 16.02 -21.45 50.87
CA THR A 33 15.92 -22.93 51.13
C THR A 33 15.08 -23.53 49.99
N ASP A 34 15.64 -24.27 49.04
CA ASP A 34 15.85 -25.74 49.03
C ASP A 34 14.62 -26.60 49.38
N ALA A 35 14.16 -27.40 48.40
CA ALA A 35 13.61 -28.77 48.52
C ALA A 35 12.77 -29.17 47.29
N THR A 36 13.38 -29.90 46.36
CA THR A 36 12.73 -30.99 45.57
C THR A 36 12.70 -32.25 46.47
N PRO A 37 12.03 -33.40 46.17
CA PRO A 37 11.39 -33.83 44.93
C PRO A 37 10.06 -34.64 45.09
N VAL A 38 9.30 -34.77 44.01
CA VAL A 38 8.48 -35.99 43.78
C VAL A 38 8.52 -36.34 42.28
N ALA A 39 9.11 -37.49 42.00
CA ALA A 39 9.08 -38.16 40.71
C ALA A 39 7.72 -38.82 40.50
N VAL A 40 7.17 -38.70 39.29
CA VAL A 40 6.27 -39.70 38.71
C VAL A 40 6.69 -39.90 37.27
N GLU A 41 7.39 -41.01 37.03
CA GLU A 41 7.55 -41.62 35.72
C GLU A 41 6.20 -42.11 35.23
N VAL A 42 5.77 -41.65 34.05
CA VAL A 42 4.92 -42.45 33.16
C VAL A 42 5.53 -42.34 31.78
N VAL A 43 6.25 -43.40 31.42
CA VAL A 43 6.63 -43.74 30.06
C VAL A 43 5.34 -44.14 29.32
N THR A 44 5.04 -43.45 28.23
CA THR A 44 4.26 -44.02 27.13
C THR A 44 4.88 -43.58 25.83
N ASP A 45 5.32 -44.58 25.07
CA ASP A 45 5.86 -44.51 23.72
C ASP A 45 4.92 -43.77 22.76
N ASP A 46 5.45 -42.77 22.06
CA ASP A 46 5.06 -42.41 20.69
C ASP A 46 6.16 -41.51 20.08
N GLU A 47 7.29 -42.15 19.77
CA GLU A 47 8.30 -41.60 18.87
C GLU A 47 7.82 -41.72 17.41
N LYS A 48 7.70 -40.57 16.74
CA LYS A 48 8.14 -40.26 15.35
C LYS A 48 7.17 -39.29 14.69
N GLU A 49 7.48 -37.99 14.77
CA GLU A 49 7.34 -37.03 13.65
C GLU A 49 7.68 -35.57 14.00
N GLU A 50 8.60 -35.28 14.94
CA GLU A 50 8.94 -33.87 15.23
C GLU A 50 10.44 -33.54 15.27
N GLU A 51 11.29 -34.43 14.75
CA GLU A 51 12.74 -34.23 14.70
C GLU A 51 13.28 -34.28 13.25
N LYS A 52 12.76 -33.43 12.36
CA LYS A 52 13.27 -33.33 10.98
C LYS A 52 13.25 -31.95 10.33
N ALA A 53 13.24 -30.86 11.11
CA ALA A 53 13.29 -29.50 10.57
C ALA A 53 14.31 -28.59 11.28
N GLN A 54 15.30 -29.17 11.97
CA GLN A 54 16.38 -28.44 12.64
C GLN A 54 17.70 -29.22 12.57
N LYS A 55 18.05 -29.65 11.36
CA LYS A 55 19.34 -30.28 11.05
C LYS A 55 19.61 -30.18 9.55
N ASP A 56 19.66 -28.95 9.02
CA ASP A 56 20.04 -28.74 7.61
C ASP A 56 20.58 -27.32 7.33
N ASN A 57 21.07 -26.58 8.35
CA ASN A 57 21.60 -25.23 8.12
C ASN A 57 22.86 -24.89 8.93
N SER A 58 23.65 -25.89 9.33
CA SER A 58 24.89 -25.69 10.11
C SER A 58 26.14 -26.37 9.53
N GLU A 59 26.05 -27.12 8.42
CA GLU A 59 27.20 -27.87 7.88
C GLU A 59 27.84 -27.29 6.59
N GLU A 60 27.22 -26.32 5.91
CA GLU A 60 27.80 -25.73 4.69
C GLU A 60 28.83 -24.60 4.91
N ASN A 61 29.02 -24.10 6.14
CA ASN A 61 29.88 -22.94 6.40
C ASN A 61 31.34 -23.29 6.78
N SER A 62 31.81 -24.54 6.59
CA SER A 62 33.15 -24.95 7.05
C SER A 62 34.08 -25.52 5.97
N SER A 63 33.63 -25.59 4.72
CA SER A 63 34.50 -26.07 3.63
C SER A 63 35.44 -24.95 3.17
N PRO A 64 36.77 -25.19 3.15
CA PRO A 64 37.76 -24.20 2.69
C PRO A 64 37.50 -23.79 1.23
N LEU A 65 37.94 -22.60 0.82
CA LEU A 65 37.81 -22.17 -0.57
C LEU A 65 38.64 -23.09 -1.46
N THR A 66 38.06 -23.48 -2.60
CA THR A 66 38.81 -24.14 -3.68
C THR A 66 39.84 -23.16 -4.26
N GLU A 67 40.88 -23.69 -4.91
CA GLU A 67 41.93 -22.83 -5.50
C GLU A 67 41.34 -21.84 -6.51
N GLU A 68 40.35 -22.27 -7.30
CA GLU A 68 39.63 -21.42 -8.25
C GLU A 68 38.87 -20.28 -7.56
N GLU A 69 38.26 -20.54 -6.40
CA GLU A 69 37.55 -19.51 -5.62
C GLU A 69 38.52 -18.52 -4.96
N LYS A 70 39.71 -18.97 -4.54
CA LYS A 70 40.77 -18.10 -4.00
C LYS A 70 41.32 -17.18 -5.08
N GLU A 71 41.59 -17.72 -6.27
CA GLU A 71 41.99 -16.93 -7.43
C GLU A 71 40.90 -15.90 -7.80
N LEU A 72 39.63 -16.33 -7.83
CA LEU A 72 38.50 -15.45 -8.09
C LEU A 72 38.38 -14.33 -7.05
N LEU A 73 38.47 -14.66 -5.75
CA LEU A 73 38.46 -13.66 -4.68
C LEU A 73 39.56 -12.62 -4.88
N GLY A 74 40.80 -13.07 -5.16
CA GLY A 74 41.92 -12.17 -5.42
C GLY A 74 41.73 -11.28 -6.65
N VAL A 75 41.01 -11.74 -7.68
CA VAL A 75 40.61 -10.91 -8.83
C VAL A 75 39.54 -9.89 -8.43
N LEU A 76 38.51 -10.30 -7.70
CA LEU A 76 37.42 -9.43 -7.26
C LEU A 76 37.89 -8.36 -6.28
N GLU A 77 38.83 -8.69 -5.38
CA GLU A 77 39.43 -7.74 -4.45
C GLU A 77 40.22 -6.64 -5.17
N LYS A 78 40.92 -6.97 -6.26
CA LYS A 78 41.53 -5.94 -7.12
C LYS A 78 40.49 -4.99 -7.71
N GLN A 79 39.28 -5.46 -7.99
CA GLN A 79 38.18 -4.63 -8.49
C GLN A 79 37.58 -3.70 -7.42
N LEU A 80 37.79 -3.98 -6.12
CA LEU A 80 37.32 -3.12 -5.03
C LEU A 80 38.00 -1.73 -5.00
N HIS A 81 39.12 -1.59 -5.71
CA HIS A 81 39.83 -0.31 -5.87
C HIS A 81 39.43 0.47 -7.13
N ASN A 82 38.50 -0.06 -7.94
CA ASN A 82 38.05 0.57 -9.18
C ASN A 82 36.86 1.54 -8.96
N GLY A 83 36.18 1.93 -10.04
CA GLY A 83 34.98 2.76 -9.97
C GLY A 83 33.81 2.07 -9.28
N MET A 84 32.88 2.85 -8.72
CA MET A 84 31.74 2.38 -7.90
C MET A 84 30.98 1.20 -8.48
N LEU A 85 30.77 1.16 -9.80
CA LEU A 85 30.10 0.05 -10.46
C LEU A 85 30.89 -1.26 -10.35
N ALA A 86 32.19 -1.23 -10.64
CA ALA A 86 33.05 -2.41 -10.57
C ALA A 86 33.13 -2.91 -9.12
N VAL A 87 33.27 -1.99 -8.17
CA VAL A 87 33.23 -2.29 -6.73
C VAL A 87 31.91 -2.97 -6.36
N ALA A 88 30.78 -2.42 -6.79
CA ALA A 88 29.46 -2.97 -6.52
C ALA A 88 29.22 -4.36 -7.14
N GLN A 89 29.73 -4.58 -8.36
CA GLN A 89 29.66 -5.88 -9.04
C GLN A 89 30.53 -6.92 -8.33
N ALA A 90 31.75 -6.55 -7.95
CA ALA A 90 32.64 -7.44 -7.21
C ALA A 90 32.05 -7.83 -5.85
N LEU A 91 31.52 -6.87 -5.10
CA LEU A 91 30.88 -7.13 -3.80
C LEU A 91 29.63 -7.99 -3.93
N LYS A 92 28.85 -7.85 -5.02
CA LYS A 92 27.71 -8.72 -5.33
C LYS A 92 28.19 -10.16 -5.48
N GLU A 93 29.22 -10.39 -6.28
CA GLU A 93 29.73 -11.73 -6.57
C GLU A 93 30.39 -12.39 -5.34
N ILE A 94 31.18 -11.64 -4.57
CA ILE A 94 31.75 -12.09 -3.29
C ILE A 94 30.65 -12.51 -2.32
N LYS A 95 29.56 -11.74 -2.24
CA LYS A 95 28.42 -12.05 -1.37
C LYS A 95 27.67 -13.31 -1.84
N GLU A 96 27.33 -13.38 -3.12
CA GLU A 96 26.53 -14.47 -3.71
C GLU A 96 27.26 -15.81 -3.64
N LYS A 97 28.57 -15.83 -3.92
CA LYS A 97 29.41 -17.04 -3.86
C LYS A 97 30.00 -17.31 -2.47
N LYS A 98 29.70 -16.46 -1.48
CA LYS A 98 30.25 -16.55 -0.10
C LYS A 98 31.77 -16.74 -0.09
N LEU A 99 32.50 -15.96 -0.89
CA LEU A 99 33.95 -16.11 -1.05
C LEU A 99 34.74 -15.67 0.20
N TYR A 100 34.08 -15.02 1.15
CA TYR A 100 34.67 -14.56 2.41
C TYR A 100 34.69 -15.64 3.52
N ARG A 101 34.12 -16.82 3.29
CA ARG A 101 33.84 -17.83 4.32
C ARG A 101 35.07 -18.44 5.02
N GLU A 102 36.25 -18.38 4.39
CA GLU A 102 37.49 -18.95 4.95
C GLU A 102 38.09 -18.06 6.04
N ASP A 103 38.14 -16.75 5.79
CA ASP A 103 38.76 -15.78 6.70
C ASP A 103 37.75 -15.06 7.61
N TYR A 104 36.46 -15.06 7.25
CA TYR A 104 35.43 -14.28 7.94
C TYR A 104 34.20 -15.11 8.29
N THR A 105 33.75 -14.98 9.53
CA THR A 105 32.55 -15.67 10.05
C THR A 105 31.24 -15.13 9.48
N SER A 106 31.25 -13.92 8.90
CA SER A 106 30.08 -13.28 8.30
C SER A 106 30.48 -12.29 7.21
N PHE A 107 29.53 -11.98 6.32
CA PHE A 107 29.75 -10.95 5.31
C PHE A 107 29.94 -9.55 5.92
N GLU A 108 29.31 -9.29 7.06
CA GLU A 108 29.47 -8.02 7.77
C GLU A 108 30.91 -7.83 8.26
N ALA A 109 31.51 -8.88 8.84
CA ALA A 109 32.92 -8.84 9.26
C ALA A 109 33.85 -8.54 8.07
N TYR A 110 33.65 -9.23 6.94
CA TYR A 110 34.37 -8.95 5.69
C TYR A 110 34.23 -7.49 5.25
N CYS A 111 33.00 -6.96 5.23
CA CYS A 111 32.72 -5.58 4.81
C CYS A 111 33.40 -4.54 5.70
N ILE A 112 33.44 -4.78 7.01
CA ILE A 112 34.07 -3.87 7.96
C ILE A 112 35.59 -3.92 7.81
N GLU A 113 36.19 -5.11 7.74
CA GLU A 113 37.65 -5.25 7.70
C GLU A 113 38.25 -4.82 6.36
N GLN A 114 37.68 -5.27 5.23
CA GLN A 114 38.23 -4.98 3.91
C GLN A 114 37.84 -3.60 3.36
N MET A 115 36.60 -3.17 3.63
CA MET A 115 36.06 -1.94 3.02
C MET A 115 35.86 -0.80 4.02
N ASN A 116 35.96 -1.06 5.33
CA ASN A 116 35.64 -0.11 6.40
C ASN A 116 34.24 0.52 6.19
N ARG A 117 33.27 -0.32 5.83
CA ARG A 117 31.87 0.08 5.57
C ARG A 117 30.93 -0.95 6.18
N SER A 118 29.80 -0.45 6.69
CA SER A 118 28.72 -1.31 7.19
C SER A 118 28.15 -2.18 6.07
N GLU A 119 27.69 -3.40 6.39
CA GLU A 119 27.02 -4.28 5.43
C GLU A 119 25.83 -3.58 4.75
N ARG A 120 25.08 -2.74 5.48
CA ARG A 120 23.98 -1.94 4.93
C ARG A 120 24.41 -1.08 3.73
N TYR A 121 25.55 -0.41 3.82
CA TYR A 121 26.07 0.42 2.73
C TYR A 121 26.53 -0.44 1.55
N ILE A 122 27.09 -1.62 1.82
CA ILE A 122 27.49 -2.57 0.79
C ILE A 122 26.26 -3.12 0.06
N ASN A 123 25.18 -3.44 0.78
CA ASN A 123 23.91 -3.88 0.21
C ASN A 123 23.30 -2.82 -0.70
N TYR A 124 23.44 -1.55 -0.35
CA TYR A 124 23.08 -0.43 -1.21
C TYR A 124 23.90 -0.38 -2.50
N LEU A 125 25.22 -0.60 -2.45
CA LEU A 125 26.04 -0.71 -3.66
C LEU A 125 25.63 -1.92 -4.52
N ILE A 126 25.36 -3.07 -3.91
CA ILE A 126 24.88 -4.26 -4.63
C ILE A 126 23.52 -3.97 -5.29
N ASP A 127 22.60 -3.30 -4.59
CA ASP A 127 21.31 -2.86 -5.15
C ASP A 127 21.50 -1.92 -6.36
N PHE A 128 22.51 -1.06 -6.32
CA PHE A 128 22.87 -0.20 -7.44
C PHE A 128 23.33 -1.02 -8.66
N ALA A 129 24.29 -1.93 -8.49
CA ALA A 129 24.78 -2.77 -9.58
C ALA A 129 23.65 -3.62 -10.20
N THR A 130 22.85 -4.29 -9.36
CA THR A 130 21.74 -5.13 -9.82
C THR A 130 20.67 -4.33 -10.56
N THR A 131 20.28 -3.16 -10.06
CA THR A 131 19.25 -2.34 -10.72
C THR A 131 19.76 -1.78 -12.05
N ARG A 132 21.02 -1.35 -12.10
CA ARG A 132 21.65 -0.85 -13.32
C ARG A 132 21.79 -1.94 -14.40
N GLU A 133 22.17 -3.15 -13.99
CA GLU A 133 22.21 -4.33 -14.86
C GLU A 133 20.83 -4.63 -15.46
N LYS A 134 19.77 -4.64 -14.65
CA LYS A 134 18.39 -4.82 -15.12
C LYS A 134 17.94 -3.72 -16.09
N PHE A 135 18.24 -2.46 -15.76
CA PHE A 135 17.90 -1.33 -16.63
C PHE A 135 18.58 -1.43 -17.99
N GLN A 136 19.81 -1.93 -18.01
CA GLN A 136 20.57 -2.14 -19.24
C GLN A 136 20.05 -3.35 -20.03
N LEU A 137 19.89 -4.52 -19.41
CA LEU A 137 19.60 -5.78 -20.09
C LEU A 137 18.12 -5.97 -20.42
N GLU A 138 17.23 -5.68 -19.48
CA GLU A 138 15.80 -6.03 -19.58
C GLU A 138 14.95 -4.88 -20.09
N HIS A 139 15.42 -3.65 -19.89
CA HIS A 139 14.61 -2.45 -20.10
C HIS A 139 15.14 -1.56 -21.22
N ASN A 140 16.30 -1.92 -21.79
CA ASN A 140 16.97 -1.22 -22.89
C ASN A 140 17.08 0.29 -22.64
N VAL A 141 17.36 0.68 -21.38
CA VAL A 141 17.57 2.09 -21.02
C VAL A 141 18.90 2.53 -21.66
N PRO A 142 18.94 3.66 -22.39
CA PRO A 142 20.17 4.15 -23.00
C PRO A 142 21.30 4.29 -21.98
N LEU A 143 22.53 3.95 -22.38
CA LEU A 143 23.70 3.96 -21.49
C LEU A 143 23.91 5.31 -20.78
N TYR A 144 23.60 6.42 -21.45
CA TYR A 144 23.74 7.78 -20.91
C TYR A 144 22.63 8.17 -19.91
N LEU A 145 21.57 7.35 -19.79
CA LEU A 145 20.49 7.50 -18.81
C LEU A 145 20.58 6.47 -17.68
N LEU A 146 21.61 5.62 -17.69
CA LEU A 146 21.78 4.65 -16.62
C LEU A 146 22.13 5.36 -15.30
N PRO A 147 21.64 4.82 -14.17
CA PRO A 147 22.05 5.27 -12.85
C PRO A 147 23.57 5.32 -12.72
N THR A 148 24.07 6.41 -12.17
CA THR A 148 25.51 6.64 -11.94
C THR A 148 25.89 6.51 -10.47
N SER A 149 24.90 6.58 -9.56
CA SER A 149 25.11 6.49 -8.13
C SER A 149 24.03 5.65 -7.44
N GLU A 150 24.42 4.96 -6.38
CA GLU A 150 23.50 4.24 -5.49
C GLU A 150 22.39 5.12 -4.92
N ALA A 151 22.72 6.38 -4.63
CA ALA A 151 21.80 7.31 -4.01
C ALA A 151 20.53 7.56 -4.86
N GLN A 152 20.64 7.37 -6.19
CA GLN A 152 19.54 7.48 -7.15
C GLN A 152 18.62 6.24 -7.13
N ILE A 153 19.19 5.06 -6.86
CA ILE A 153 18.49 3.77 -6.86
C ILE A 153 17.76 3.51 -5.55
N ARG A 154 18.36 3.93 -4.43
CA ARG A 154 17.81 3.70 -3.09
C ARG A 154 16.33 4.08 -2.91
N PRO A 155 15.84 5.22 -3.45
CA PRO A 155 14.43 5.56 -3.39
C PRO A 155 13.53 4.62 -4.21
N LEU A 156 14.03 4.08 -5.34
CA LEU A 156 13.29 3.18 -6.24
C LEU A 156 13.08 1.79 -5.63
N LYS A 157 14.03 1.28 -4.84
CA LYS A 157 13.92 -0.02 -4.17
C LYS A 157 12.74 -0.13 -3.20
N ARG A 158 12.03 0.97 -2.91
CA ARG A 158 10.76 0.97 -2.17
C ARG A 158 9.62 0.29 -2.96
N PHE A 159 9.72 0.27 -4.28
CA PHE A 159 8.75 -0.41 -5.13
C PHE A 159 9.17 -1.87 -5.31
N LYS A 160 8.29 -2.82 -4.99
CA LYS A 160 8.55 -4.26 -5.24
C LYS A 160 8.48 -4.62 -6.72
N ASP A 161 7.73 -3.85 -7.49
CA ASP A 161 7.48 -4.07 -8.91
C ASP A 161 8.55 -3.37 -9.75
N GLU A 162 9.30 -4.15 -10.52
CA GLU A 162 10.42 -3.69 -11.36
C GLU A 162 9.94 -2.78 -12.50
N LYS A 163 8.75 -3.05 -13.06
CA LYS A 163 8.17 -2.20 -14.10
C LYS A 163 7.92 -0.79 -13.56
N LYS A 164 7.42 -0.67 -12.33
CA LYS A 164 7.21 0.62 -11.67
C LYS A 164 8.53 1.34 -11.40
N GLN A 165 9.59 0.62 -11.02
CA GLN A 165 10.91 1.23 -10.86
C GLN A 165 11.40 1.85 -12.16
N LYS A 166 11.25 1.14 -13.30
CA LYS A 166 11.58 1.65 -14.63
C LYS A 166 10.77 2.88 -15.00
N GLU A 167 9.45 2.83 -14.84
CA GLU A 167 8.58 3.95 -15.20
C GLU A 167 8.92 5.22 -14.39
N VAL A 168 9.15 5.07 -13.08
CA VAL A 168 9.55 6.19 -12.22
C VAL A 168 10.92 6.73 -12.62
N TRP A 169 11.85 5.86 -13.03
CA TRP A 169 13.16 6.28 -13.51
C TRP A 169 13.05 7.09 -14.81
N LEU A 170 12.30 6.61 -15.79
CA LEU A 170 12.10 7.31 -17.07
C LEU A 170 11.41 8.66 -16.88
N GLU A 171 10.36 8.72 -16.05
CA GLU A 171 9.70 9.98 -15.72
C GLU A 171 10.67 10.97 -15.02
N ALA A 172 11.58 10.46 -14.18
CA ALA A 172 12.62 11.29 -13.59
C ALA A 172 13.66 11.78 -14.61
N CYS A 173 14.01 10.96 -15.61
CA CYS A 173 14.87 11.38 -16.72
C CYS A 173 14.20 12.48 -17.56
N GLU A 174 12.91 12.34 -17.88
CA GLU A 174 12.12 13.34 -18.61
C GLU A 174 12.06 14.67 -17.84
N GLU A 175 11.79 14.62 -16.53
CA GLU A 175 11.80 15.81 -15.65
C GLU A 175 13.20 16.45 -15.55
N ALA A 176 14.27 15.66 -15.70
CA ALA A 176 15.65 16.13 -15.76
C ALA A 176 16.08 16.60 -17.17
N GLY A 177 15.17 16.62 -18.14
CA GLY A 177 15.44 17.01 -19.53
C GLY A 177 16.32 16.02 -20.27
N ASP A 178 15.99 14.73 -20.19
CA ASP A 178 16.71 13.61 -20.81
C ASP A 178 18.18 13.45 -20.34
N ASN A 179 18.43 13.83 -19.09
CA ASN A 179 19.70 13.62 -18.41
C ASN A 179 19.56 12.61 -17.26
N VAL A 180 20.70 12.11 -16.75
CA VAL A 180 20.70 11.27 -15.56
C VAL A 180 20.12 12.07 -14.38
N PRO A 181 18.98 11.64 -13.80
CA PRO A 181 18.31 12.41 -12.77
C PRO A 181 19.10 12.42 -11.46
N SER A 182 19.09 13.55 -10.76
CA SER A 182 19.59 13.63 -9.39
C SER A 182 18.66 12.85 -8.44
N ARG A 183 19.19 12.40 -7.29
CA ARG A 183 18.39 11.79 -6.22
C ARG A 183 17.16 12.62 -5.85
N GLU A 184 17.29 13.95 -5.84
CA GLU A 184 16.20 14.86 -5.49
C GLU A 184 15.06 14.81 -6.51
N ILE A 185 15.38 14.74 -7.80
CA ILE A 185 14.40 14.63 -8.90
C ILE A 185 13.67 13.29 -8.79
N VAL A 186 14.41 12.19 -8.60
CA VAL A 186 13.81 10.87 -8.39
C VAL A 186 12.86 10.87 -7.19
N GLN A 187 13.26 11.48 -6.07
CA GLN A 187 12.39 11.60 -4.90
C GLN A 187 11.16 12.47 -5.16
N LYS A 188 11.31 13.58 -5.89
CA LYS A 188 10.21 14.48 -6.29
C LYS A 188 9.17 13.73 -7.11
N VAL A 189 9.60 12.95 -8.11
CA VAL A 189 8.72 12.13 -8.95
C VAL A 189 7.99 11.07 -8.12
N ILE A 190 8.70 10.36 -7.24
CA ILE A 190 8.08 9.39 -6.32
C ILE A 190 7.01 10.05 -5.44
N GLN A 191 7.30 11.23 -4.91
CA GLN A 191 6.35 11.97 -4.07
C GLN A 191 5.16 12.48 -4.89
N ALA A 192 5.39 12.93 -6.12
CA ALA A 192 4.33 13.34 -7.05
C ALA A 192 3.39 12.18 -7.39
N ARG A 193 3.93 10.99 -7.69
CA ARG A 193 3.13 9.77 -7.89
C ARG A 193 2.31 9.42 -6.67
N LYS A 194 2.91 9.41 -5.47
CA LYS A 194 2.17 9.16 -4.22
C LYS A 194 1.06 10.17 -4.00
N ASN A 195 1.33 11.46 -4.22
CA ASN A 195 0.33 12.51 -4.08
C ASN A 195 -0.79 12.38 -5.12
N ASN A 196 -0.48 11.93 -6.35
CA ASN A 196 -1.49 11.68 -7.39
C ASN A 196 -2.30 10.41 -7.14
N GLU A 197 -1.70 9.36 -6.57
CA GLU A 197 -2.41 8.16 -6.10
C GLU A 197 -3.28 8.46 -4.88
N GLN A 198 -2.88 9.43 -4.04
CA GLN A 198 -3.60 9.85 -2.83
C GLN A 198 -4.60 10.98 -3.06
N LYS A 199 -4.50 11.74 -4.15
CA LYS A 199 -5.61 12.60 -4.59
C LYS A 199 -6.79 11.67 -4.82
N PRO A 200 -7.93 11.85 -4.12
CA PRO A 200 -9.11 11.08 -4.43
C PRO A 200 -9.38 11.29 -5.91
N LYS A 201 -9.33 10.19 -6.70
CA LYS A 201 -9.76 10.18 -8.11
C LYS A 201 -10.94 11.12 -8.21
N GLU A 202 -10.89 12.13 -9.06
CA GLU A 202 -11.97 13.11 -9.19
C GLU A 202 -13.27 12.34 -9.42
N VAL A 203 -14.02 12.09 -8.34
CA VAL A 203 -15.11 11.15 -8.43
C VAL A 203 -16.21 11.92 -9.13
N GLU A 204 -16.56 11.48 -10.34
CA GLU A 204 -17.58 12.11 -11.17
C GLU A 204 -18.75 12.50 -10.28
N LYS A 205 -18.97 13.82 -10.15
CA LYS A 205 -20.04 14.35 -9.30
C LYS A 205 -21.36 13.86 -9.85
N LEU A 206 -22.12 13.15 -9.03
CA LEU A 206 -23.44 12.69 -9.45
C LEU A 206 -24.39 13.89 -9.43
N LYS A 207 -25.02 14.14 -10.58
CA LYS A 207 -25.98 15.25 -10.73
C LYS A 207 -27.32 14.85 -10.12
N LYS A 208 -28.16 15.85 -9.82
CA LYS A 208 -29.56 15.61 -9.43
C LYS A 208 -30.23 14.76 -10.51
N ASN A 209 -31.06 13.80 -10.08
CA ASN A 209 -31.79 12.89 -10.96
C ASN A 209 -30.93 11.88 -11.73
N THR A 210 -29.64 11.75 -11.41
CA THR A 210 -28.85 10.62 -11.89
C THR A 210 -29.37 9.32 -11.24
N CYS A 211 -29.62 8.31 -12.07
CA CYS A 211 -29.96 6.97 -11.61
C CYS A 211 -28.70 6.30 -11.05
N ILE A 212 -28.82 5.76 -9.84
CA ILE A 212 -27.74 5.04 -9.18
C ILE A 212 -28.23 3.69 -8.69
N ARG A 213 -27.28 2.79 -8.48
CA ARG A 213 -27.47 1.51 -7.82
C ARG A 213 -26.61 1.44 -6.58
N VAL A 214 -27.16 0.85 -5.52
CA VAL A 214 -26.43 0.60 -4.27
C VAL A 214 -25.59 -0.65 -4.41
N LEU A 215 -24.28 -0.55 -4.23
CA LEU A 215 -23.37 -1.69 -4.32
C LEU A 215 -23.16 -2.38 -2.96
N ARG A 216 -22.84 -1.57 -1.95
CA ARG A 216 -22.45 -2.03 -0.61
C ARG A 216 -22.62 -0.89 0.37
N THR A 217 -22.88 -1.22 1.62
CA THR A 217 -22.98 -0.22 2.68
C THR A 217 -22.72 -0.82 4.04
N ASN A 218 -22.07 -0.03 4.90
CA ASN A 218 -21.88 -0.34 6.30
C ASN A 218 -22.89 0.41 7.20
N ILE A 219 -23.78 1.21 6.60
CA ILE A 219 -24.84 1.96 7.28
C ILE A 219 -26.04 1.02 7.46
N GLU A 220 -26.44 0.79 8.71
CA GLU A 220 -27.51 -0.15 9.09
C GLU A 220 -28.83 0.11 8.33
N GLU A 221 -29.25 1.37 8.26
CA GLU A 221 -30.47 1.83 7.57
C GLU A 221 -30.47 1.60 6.05
N PHE A 222 -29.30 1.27 5.50
CA PHE A 222 -29.04 1.13 4.08
C PHE A 222 -28.75 -0.32 3.66
N LYS A 223 -28.48 -1.24 4.62
CA LYS A 223 -28.17 -2.65 4.34
C LYS A 223 -29.28 -3.35 3.55
N ASP A 224 -30.53 -3.01 3.84
CA ASP A 224 -31.72 -3.54 3.17
C ASP A 224 -31.93 -3.00 1.74
N ARG A 225 -31.12 -2.02 1.32
CA ARG A 225 -31.19 -1.39 0.00
C ARG A 225 -30.00 -1.75 -0.89
N VAL A 226 -29.12 -2.67 -0.48
CA VAL A 226 -28.08 -3.21 -1.35
C VAL A 226 -28.70 -3.86 -2.60
N GLY A 227 -28.22 -3.46 -3.77
CA GLY A 227 -28.71 -3.87 -5.08
C GLY A 227 -29.92 -3.09 -5.60
N TYR A 228 -30.55 -2.23 -4.79
CA TYR A 228 -31.66 -1.39 -5.25
C TYR A 228 -31.15 -0.21 -6.08
N TRP A 229 -32.00 0.26 -6.99
CA TRP A 229 -31.78 1.51 -7.71
C TRP A 229 -32.56 2.66 -7.09
N GLY A 230 -32.07 3.88 -7.30
CA GLY A 230 -32.69 5.11 -6.81
C GLY A 230 -32.14 6.35 -7.53
N PHE A 231 -32.68 7.52 -7.20
CA PHE A 231 -32.28 8.78 -7.83
C PHE A 231 -31.56 9.70 -6.85
N VAL A 232 -30.50 10.35 -7.34
CA VAL A 232 -29.79 11.38 -6.56
C VAL A 232 -30.68 12.59 -6.33
N ASP A 233 -30.80 12.99 -5.07
CA ASP A 233 -31.56 14.16 -4.64
C ASP A 233 -30.74 15.46 -4.64
N ALA A 234 -31.44 16.59 -4.64
CA ALA A 234 -30.80 17.89 -4.45
C ALA A 234 -30.19 18.00 -3.05
N GLY A 235 -28.95 18.49 -2.94
CA GLY A 235 -28.28 18.78 -1.67
C GLY A 235 -27.12 17.86 -1.29
N ALA A 236 -26.45 17.23 -2.26
CA ALA A 236 -25.20 16.52 -2.00
C ALA A 236 -24.12 17.50 -1.50
N ARG A 237 -23.49 17.18 -0.36
CA ARG A 237 -22.25 17.84 0.11
C ARG A 237 -21.07 16.96 -0.32
N SER A 238 -19.87 17.53 -0.42
CA SER A 238 -18.65 16.86 -0.90
C SER A 238 -18.55 15.36 -0.54
N GLY A 239 -18.77 14.49 -1.52
CA GLY A 239 -18.63 13.02 -1.38
C GLY A 239 -19.82 12.27 -0.76
N ILE A 240 -20.84 12.98 -0.26
CA ILE A 240 -21.99 12.43 0.45
C ILE A 240 -23.28 12.81 -0.28
N TYR A 241 -24.07 11.80 -0.64
CA TYR A 241 -25.27 11.93 -1.46
C TYR A 241 -26.54 11.58 -0.70
N ASN A 242 -27.63 12.25 -1.07
CA ASN A 242 -28.98 11.90 -0.65
C ASN A 242 -29.64 11.13 -1.79
N ILE A 243 -30.18 9.95 -1.52
CA ILE A 243 -30.80 9.09 -2.53
C ILE A 243 -32.30 8.95 -2.22
N ARG A 244 -33.13 9.14 -3.25
CA ARG A 244 -34.56 8.86 -3.20
C ARG A 244 -34.82 7.46 -3.73
N PHE A 245 -35.42 6.62 -2.89
CA PHE A 245 -36.04 5.36 -3.27
C PHE A 245 -37.56 5.56 -3.37
N PRO A 246 -38.29 4.65 -4.04
CA PRO A 246 -39.75 4.77 -4.15
C PRO A 246 -40.47 4.76 -2.79
N ASP A 247 -39.89 4.13 -1.77
CA ASP A 247 -40.46 3.97 -0.43
C ASP A 247 -39.93 5.01 0.58
N LYS A 248 -38.62 5.30 0.56
CA LYS A 248 -37.96 6.20 1.51
C LYS A 248 -36.88 7.04 0.85
N LYS A 249 -36.50 8.13 1.51
CA LYS A 249 -35.30 8.91 1.18
C LYS A 249 -34.24 8.61 2.22
N ILE A 250 -33.02 8.32 1.77
CA ILE A 250 -31.88 8.07 2.63
C ILE A 250 -30.85 9.17 2.39
N THR A 251 -30.34 9.75 3.47
CA THR A 251 -29.33 10.81 3.44
C THR A 251 -27.99 10.27 3.90
N GLY A 252 -26.90 10.94 3.54
CA GLY A 252 -25.60 10.59 4.11
C GLY A 252 -24.86 9.45 3.39
N ILE A 253 -25.21 9.12 2.15
CA ILE A 253 -24.65 7.95 1.46
C ILE A 253 -23.29 8.29 0.82
N PRO A 254 -22.21 7.58 1.18
CA PRO A 254 -20.89 7.82 0.60
C PRO A 254 -20.85 7.39 -0.87
N ARG A 255 -20.07 8.10 -1.69
CA ARG A 255 -19.97 7.84 -3.15
C ARG A 255 -19.48 6.43 -3.48
N GLU A 256 -18.68 5.83 -2.62
CA GLU A 256 -18.12 4.48 -2.74
C GLU A 256 -19.18 3.38 -2.64
N ALA A 257 -20.33 3.70 -2.03
CA ALA A 257 -21.47 2.81 -1.94
C ALA A 257 -22.35 2.83 -3.20
N LEU A 258 -22.12 3.78 -4.11
CA LEU A 258 -22.98 4.08 -5.25
C LEU A 258 -22.31 3.72 -6.58
N GLN A 259 -23.08 3.10 -7.46
CA GLN A 259 -22.74 2.93 -8.86
C GLN A 259 -23.67 3.78 -9.71
N LYS A 260 -23.12 4.63 -10.57
CA LYS A 260 -23.90 5.32 -11.60
C LYS A 260 -24.42 4.30 -12.59
N VAL A 261 -25.71 4.33 -12.88
CA VAL A 261 -26.30 3.56 -13.99
C VAL A 261 -26.27 4.48 -15.20
N GLU A 262 -25.54 4.07 -16.23
CA GLU A 262 -25.50 4.78 -17.51
C GLU A 262 -26.82 4.53 -18.22
N LEU A 263 -27.66 5.56 -18.29
CA LEU A 263 -28.95 5.54 -18.94
C LEU A 263 -29.04 6.76 -19.85
N ASP A 264 -29.70 6.61 -20.99
CA ASP A 264 -30.03 7.72 -21.88
C ASP A 264 -31.24 8.54 -21.36
N SER A 265 -31.61 9.61 -22.06
CA SER A 265 -32.74 10.47 -21.64
C SER A 265 -34.08 9.74 -21.62
N ASP A 266 -34.30 8.81 -22.54
CA ASP A 266 -35.56 8.10 -22.71
C ASP A 266 -35.70 7.00 -21.64
N GLU A 267 -34.62 6.27 -21.39
CA GLU A 267 -34.48 5.31 -20.29
C GLU A 267 -34.64 5.97 -18.93
N ILE A 268 -34.07 7.17 -18.73
CA ILE A 268 -34.29 7.95 -17.51
C ILE A 268 -35.77 8.31 -17.36
N ALA A 269 -36.47 8.70 -18.43
CA ALA A 269 -37.89 9.01 -18.37
C ALA A 269 -38.73 7.76 -18.02
N VAL A 270 -38.38 6.61 -18.58
CA VAL A 270 -38.99 5.32 -18.29
C VAL A 270 -38.79 4.91 -16.83
N MET A 271 -37.57 5.04 -16.31
CA MET A 271 -37.25 4.75 -14.91
C MET A 271 -37.93 5.72 -13.94
N ASN A 272 -38.07 7.00 -14.30
CA ASN A 272 -38.85 7.96 -13.52
C ASN A 272 -40.35 7.61 -13.50
N LYS A 273 -40.90 7.14 -14.62
CA LYS A 273 -42.29 6.66 -14.67
C LYS A 273 -42.48 5.46 -13.75
N LEU A 274 -41.57 4.48 -13.79
CA LEU A 274 -41.57 3.33 -12.88
C LEU A 274 -41.45 3.78 -11.43
N PHE A 275 -40.52 4.70 -11.11
CA PHE A 275 -40.33 5.22 -9.76
C PHE A 275 -41.63 5.79 -9.18
N ASN A 276 -42.32 6.63 -9.95
CA ASN A 276 -43.60 7.23 -9.55
C ASN A 276 -44.70 6.17 -9.40
N GLN A 277 -44.70 5.14 -10.24
CA GLN A 277 -45.65 4.03 -10.13
C GLN A 277 -45.41 3.23 -8.85
N LEU A 278 -44.17 2.82 -8.58
CA LEU A 278 -43.81 2.09 -7.36
C LEU A 278 -44.12 2.92 -6.11
N GLN A 279 -43.84 4.23 -6.13
CA GLN A 279 -44.12 5.12 -5.00
C GLN A 279 -45.63 5.18 -4.67
N LYS A 280 -46.52 5.10 -5.67
CA LYS A 280 -47.97 5.00 -5.42
C LYS A 280 -48.33 3.68 -4.74
N VAL A 281 -47.70 2.58 -5.17
CA VAL A 281 -47.94 1.25 -4.58
C VAL A 281 -47.45 1.20 -3.14
N TYR A 282 -46.27 1.75 -2.84
CA TYR A 282 -45.76 1.83 -1.47
C TYR A 282 -46.65 2.66 -0.52
N LYS A 283 -47.44 3.61 -1.05
CA LYS A 283 -48.40 4.41 -0.27
C LYS A 283 -49.78 3.76 -0.13
N SER A 284 -50.02 2.65 -0.82
CA SER A 284 -51.29 1.93 -0.82
C SER A 284 -51.36 0.94 0.36
N PRO A 285 -52.55 0.63 0.91
CA PRO A 285 -52.72 -0.36 1.98
C PRO A 285 -52.26 -1.77 1.58
N TYR A 286 -52.18 -2.07 0.28
CA TYR A 286 -51.75 -3.38 -0.24
C TYR A 286 -50.23 -3.57 -0.25
N ASN A 287 -49.44 -2.58 0.22
CA ASN A 287 -47.98 -2.69 0.27
C ASN A 287 -47.48 -3.80 1.22
N GLU A 288 -48.33 -4.26 2.15
CA GLU A 288 -47.97 -5.30 3.12
C GLU A 288 -48.20 -6.72 2.60
N GLU A 289 -48.94 -6.87 1.50
CA GLU A 289 -49.24 -8.17 0.93
C GLU A 289 -47.96 -8.90 0.47
N PRO A 290 -47.80 -10.20 0.78
CA PRO A 290 -46.57 -10.94 0.45
C PRO A 290 -46.19 -10.90 -1.03
N VAL A 291 -47.19 -11.03 -1.91
CA VAL A 291 -46.98 -11.03 -3.36
C VAL A 291 -46.57 -9.64 -3.85
N VAL A 292 -47.20 -8.59 -3.34
CA VAL A 292 -46.87 -7.20 -3.68
C VAL A 292 -45.45 -6.86 -3.20
N LYS A 293 -45.06 -7.28 -1.99
CA LYS A 293 -43.68 -7.11 -1.49
C LYS A 293 -42.63 -7.76 -2.39
N GLU A 294 -42.91 -8.97 -2.87
CA GLU A 294 -41.99 -9.67 -3.76
C GLU A 294 -41.84 -8.97 -5.11
N LEU A 295 -42.96 -8.46 -5.66
CA LEU A 295 -42.95 -7.68 -6.90
C LEU A 295 -42.23 -6.35 -6.72
N LEU A 296 -42.46 -5.64 -5.60
CA LEU A 296 -41.75 -4.41 -5.26
C LEU A 296 -40.24 -4.64 -5.10
N ARG A 297 -39.84 -5.77 -4.49
CA ARG A 297 -38.45 -6.21 -4.40
C ARG A 297 -37.85 -6.49 -5.77
N TYR A 298 -38.58 -7.21 -6.63
CA TYR A 298 -38.17 -7.49 -8.00
C TYR A 298 -37.90 -6.19 -8.76
N PHE A 299 -38.91 -5.30 -8.88
CA PHE A 299 -38.78 -4.04 -9.60
C PHE A 299 -37.73 -3.10 -8.98
N GLY A 300 -37.55 -3.12 -7.67
CA GLY A 300 -36.55 -2.31 -6.97
C GLY A 300 -35.10 -2.71 -7.22
N LYS A 301 -34.81 -3.99 -7.54
CA LYS A 301 -33.45 -4.51 -7.79
C LYS A 301 -33.10 -4.66 -9.26
N ARG A 302 -33.99 -4.27 -10.17
CA ARG A 302 -33.76 -4.40 -11.61
C ARG A 302 -32.58 -3.55 -12.09
N LYS A 303 -31.93 -4.05 -13.14
CA LYS A 303 -30.73 -3.45 -13.75
C LYS A 303 -31.03 -2.68 -15.04
N GLU A 304 -32.17 -2.94 -15.68
CA GLU A 304 -32.49 -2.50 -17.04
C GLU A 304 -33.79 -1.67 -17.07
N ALA A 305 -33.84 -0.69 -17.96
CA ALA A 305 -35.01 0.16 -18.20
C ALA A 305 -36.04 -0.45 -19.17
N SER A 306 -35.69 -1.52 -19.87
CA SER A 306 -36.57 -2.25 -20.78
C SER A 306 -37.56 -3.12 -20.00
N PHE A 307 -38.83 -3.21 -20.43
CA PHE A 307 -39.83 -4.08 -19.79
C PHE A 307 -40.33 -5.13 -20.78
N THR A 308 -40.41 -6.37 -20.31
CA THR A 308 -41.15 -7.41 -21.03
C THR A 308 -42.66 -7.15 -20.96
N GLU A 309 -43.42 -7.73 -21.89
CA GLU A 309 -44.88 -7.61 -21.89
C GLU A 309 -45.52 -8.17 -20.61
N LEU A 310 -44.94 -9.23 -20.03
CA LEU A 310 -45.39 -9.76 -18.74
C LEU A 310 -45.18 -8.75 -17.61
N GLU A 311 -44.02 -8.12 -17.53
CA GLU A 311 -43.71 -7.13 -16.49
C GLU A 311 -44.62 -5.91 -16.59
N LYS A 312 -44.93 -5.44 -17.80
CA LYS A 312 -45.91 -4.37 -18.03
C LYS A 312 -47.28 -4.78 -17.48
N LYS A 313 -47.73 -6.01 -17.77
CA LYS A 313 -49.00 -6.55 -17.25
C LYS A 313 -49.00 -6.62 -15.72
N MET A 314 -47.91 -7.11 -15.11
CA MET A 314 -47.78 -7.16 -13.65
C MET A 314 -47.84 -5.76 -13.03
N LEU A 315 -47.13 -4.78 -13.60
CA LEU A 315 -47.19 -3.38 -13.13
C LEU A 315 -48.60 -2.80 -13.25
N THR A 316 -49.31 -3.06 -14.35
CA THR A 316 -50.68 -2.60 -14.52
C THR A 316 -51.64 -3.24 -13.53
N LEU A 317 -51.46 -4.54 -13.22
CA LEU A 317 -52.30 -5.26 -12.27
C LEU A 317 -52.16 -4.67 -10.87
N ILE A 318 -50.93 -4.47 -10.39
CA ILE A 318 -50.66 -3.85 -9.09
C ILE A 318 -51.26 -2.42 -9.06
N GLN A 319 -51.16 -1.67 -10.15
CA GLN A 319 -51.74 -0.31 -10.22
C GLN A 319 -53.27 -0.29 -10.19
N THR A 320 -53.92 -1.28 -10.83
CA THR A 320 -55.38 -1.40 -10.79
C THR A 320 -55.86 -1.75 -9.38
N MET A 321 -55.17 -2.67 -8.70
CA MET A 321 -55.48 -3.04 -7.32
C MET A 321 -55.30 -1.88 -6.34
N THR A 322 -54.31 -1.02 -6.57
CA THR A 322 -54.04 0.14 -5.69
C THR A 322 -54.93 1.37 -5.95
N LYS A 323 -55.75 1.36 -7.02
CA LYS A 323 -56.73 2.41 -7.33
C LYS A 323 -58.16 2.10 -6.84
N ALA A 324 -58.42 0.84 -6.49
CA ALA A 324 -59.70 0.36 -5.98
C ALA A 324 -59.76 0.51 -4.45
#